data_AF-A0A972DZ57-F1
#
_entry.id   AF-A0A972DZ57-F1
#
_cell.length_a   1.000
_cell.length_b   1.000
_cell.length_c   1.000
_cell.angle_alpha   90.00
_cell.angle_beta   90.00
_cell.angle_gamma   90.00
#
_symmetry.space_group_name_H-M   'P 1'
#
loop_
_entity.id
_entity.type
_entity.pdbx_description
1 polymer ?
#
loop_
_entity_poly.entity_id
_entity_poly.type
_entity_poly.pdbx_seq_one_letter_code
_entity_poly.pdbx_strand_id
1 'polypeptide(L)'
;MWKDEKMIGRPYTTIKDVVFDVIRRTKGTADYEAVTEAVLQHFPDSKWKKSHWGFYRSQITSESGRHRDEFSEEIRANLRRTTSSKEPPEGDTVKRIGDGILANARLVIELAAKEDMRTRFKLRRWVYSRLMQEEIREKRPIKKALWDSGIQACQRCGEESHTIKGVEIHRKDAAEPYSVENCQLLCRKCHQDRM
;
A
#
# COMPACT_ATOMS: atom_id res chain seq x y z
N MET A 1 54.50 -6.78 26.98
CA MET A 1 53.81 -5.82 27.87
C MET A 1 53.23 -4.73 26.99
N TRP A 2 52.00 -4.92 26.50
CA TRP A 2 51.33 -3.97 25.60
C TRP A 2 50.21 -3.30 26.38
N LYS A 3 50.42 -2.04 26.76
CA LYS A 3 49.34 -1.13 27.13
C LYS A 3 49.77 0.25 26.68
N ASP A 4 49.07 0.76 25.68
CA ASP A 4 48.55 2.14 25.63
C ASP A 4 48.22 2.51 24.18
N GLU A 5 47.15 1.89 23.64
CA GLU A 5 46.40 2.49 22.53
C GLU A 5 45.20 3.22 23.13
N LYS A 6 45.27 4.55 23.10
CA LYS A 6 44.19 5.45 23.44
C LYS A 6 42.95 5.12 22.59
N MET A 7 41.92 4.56 23.22
CA MET A 7 40.58 4.46 22.64
C MET A 7 40.04 5.87 22.43
N ILE A 8 40.14 6.38 21.20
CA ILE A 8 39.47 7.61 20.76
C ILE A 8 37.97 7.36 20.91
N GLY A 9 37.34 8.02 21.89
CA GLY A 9 35.92 7.85 22.22
C GLY A 9 35.04 8.07 21.00
N ARG A 10 34.08 7.16 20.77
CA ARG A 10 33.09 7.36 19.71
C ARG A 10 32.35 8.69 19.96
N PRO A 11 32.23 9.59 18.97
CA PRO A 11 31.60 10.90 19.16
C PRO A 11 30.10 10.83 19.49
N TYR A 12 29.48 9.65 19.31
CA TYR A 12 28.08 9.40 19.62
C TYR A 12 27.94 8.17 20.51
N THR A 13 27.12 8.31 21.55
CA THR A 13 26.78 7.22 22.49
C THR A 13 25.64 6.35 21.98
N THR A 14 24.71 6.90 21.20
CA THR A 14 23.53 6.18 20.70
C THR A 14 23.19 6.54 19.26
N ILE A 15 22.42 5.67 18.59
CA ILE A 15 21.85 5.93 17.26
C ILE A 15 20.98 7.19 17.27
N LYS A 16 20.23 7.44 18.35
CA LYS A 16 19.42 8.66 18.52
C LYS A 16 20.30 9.91 18.40
N ASP A 17 21.49 9.90 19.01
CA ASP A 17 22.38 11.06 19.01
C ASP A 17 22.88 11.36 17.59
N VAL A 18 23.23 10.32 16.83
CA VAL A 18 23.59 10.43 15.40
C VAL A 18 22.42 11.00 14.60
N VAL A 19 21.22 10.43 14.75
CA VAL A 19 20.01 10.87 14.01
C VAL A 19 19.70 12.33 14.31
N PHE A 20 19.74 12.74 15.58
CA PHE A 20 19.40 14.11 15.99
C PHE A 20 20.45 15.12 15.52
N ASP A 21 21.72 14.75 15.55
CA ASP A 21 22.80 15.59 15.04
C ASP A 21 22.71 15.77 13.52
N VAL A 22 22.46 14.70 12.74
CA VAL A 22 22.23 14.80 11.30
C VAL A 22 21.04 15.71 10.98
N ILE A 23 19.93 15.57 11.70
CA ILE A 23 18.76 16.45 11.55
C ILE A 23 19.12 17.91 11.81
N ARG A 24 19.89 18.20 12.87
CA ARG A 24 20.31 19.57 13.20
C ARG A 24 21.23 20.17 12.14
N ARG A 25 22.26 19.42 11.72
CA ARG A 25 23.22 19.88 10.69
C ARG A 25 22.56 20.15 9.35
N THR A 26 21.59 19.34 8.97
CA THR A 26 20.83 19.48 7.72
C THR A 26 19.62 20.40 7.84
N LYS A 27 19.35 20.97 9.02
CA LYS A 27 18.13 21.75 9.30
C LYS A 27 16.85 21.01 8.91
N GLY A 28 16.81 19.68 9.11
CA GLY A 28 15.64 18.85 8.84
C GLY A 28 15.42 18.48 7.38
N THR A 29 16.39 18.69 6.49
CA THR A 29 16.29 18.29 5.07
C THR A 29 16.88 16.90 4.77
N ALA A 30 17.52 16.25 5.75
CA ALA A 30 18.06 14.90 5.59
C ALA A 30 16.97 13.89 5.20
N ASP A 31 17.29 13.03 4.23
CA ASP A 31 16.49 11.87 3.84
C ASP A 31 16.90 10.60 4.59
N TYR A 32 16.24 9.49 4.30
CA TYR A 32 16.52 8.22 4.98
C TYR A 32 17.95 7.74 4.67
N GLU A 33 18.39 7.92 3.44
CA GLU A 33 19.65 7.46 2.90
C GLU A 33 20.83 8.17 3.59
N ALA A 34 20.81 9.50 3.71
CA ALA A 34 21.82 10.28 4.42
C ALA A 34 21.90 9.93 5.91
N VAL A 35 20.76 9.74 6.58
CA VAL A 35 20.73 9.32 7.99
C VAL A 35 21.25 7.89 8.14
N THR A 36 20.95 7.00 7.20
CA THR A 36 21.41 5.61 7.21
C THR A 36 22.92 5.51 7.10
N GLU A 37 23.53 6.27 6.18
CA GLU A 37 24.98 6.31 6.02
C GLU A 37 25.67 6.72 7.33
N ALA A 38 25.22 7.82 7.97
CA ALA A 38 25.77 8.27 9.23
C ALA A 38 25.58 7.26 10.37
N VAL A 39 24.42 6.60 10.44
CA VAL A 39 24.15 5.58 11.47
C VAL A 39 25.06 4.37 11.28
N LEU A 40 25.22 3.86 10.06
CA LEU A 40 26.05 2.69 9.79
C LEU A 40 27.56 3.00 9.90
N GLN A 41 27.98 4.24 9.66
CA GLN A 41 29.35 4.67 9.90
C GLN A 41 29.74 4.58 11.38
N HIS A 42 28.84 4.94 12.29
CA HIS A 42 29.11 4.91 13.74
C HIS A 42 28.66 3.61 14.43
N PHE A 43 27.68 2.91 13.86
CA PHE A 43 27.12 1.66 14.36
C PHE A 43 26.95 0.65 13.21
N PRO A 44 28.04 0.04 12.70
CA PRO A 44 27.99 -0.84 11.53
C PRO A 44 27.09 -2.06 11.70
N ASP A 45 27.06 -2.65 12.90
CA ASP A 45 26.25 -3.85 13.20
C ASP A 45 24.79 -3.52 13.55
N SER A 46 24.38 -2.25 13.40
CA SER A 46 23.02 -1.82 13.70
C SER A 46 21.99 -2.46 12.79
N LYS A 47 20.86 -2.89 13.36
CA LYS A 47 19.67 -3.32 12.61
C LYS A 47 18.85 -2.11 12.12
N TRP A 48 19.50 -1.04 11.69
CA TRP A 48 18.85 0.19 11.24
C TRP A 48 17.95 -0.06 10.02
N LYS A 49 16.76 0.56 10.01
CA LYS A 49 15.70 0.32 9.01
C LYS A 49 14.82 1.57 8.87
N LYS A 50 14.08 1.66 7.76
CA LYS A 50 13.13 2.77 7.49
C LYS A 50 12.10 3.01 8.59
N SER A 51 11.64 1.97 9.28
CA SER A 51 10.71 2.11 10.42
C SER A 51 11.32 2.89 11.59
N HIS A 52 12.61 2.70 11.87
CA HIS A 52 13.32 3.45 12.91
C HIS A 52 13.41 4.95 12.55
N TRP A 53 13.69 5.25 11.28
CA TRP A 53 13.65 6.63 10.79
C TRP A 53 12.26 7.26 10.89
N GLY A 54 11.22 6.51 10.52
CA GLY A 54 9.83 6.94 10.70
C GLY A 54 9.48 7.23 12.17
N PHE A 55 9.94 6.38 13.09
CA PHE A 55 9.77 6.56 14.53
C PHE A 55 10.45 7.83 15.05
N TYR A 56 11.75 8.03 14.78
CA TYR A 56 12.44 9.23 15.26
C TYR A 56 11.84 10.52 14.70
N ARG A 57 11.44 10.52 13.43
CA ARG A 57 10.73 11.66 12.85
C ARG A 57 9.40 11.93 13.55
N SER A 58 8.57 10.91 13.78
CA SER A 58 7.26 11.12 14.43
C SER A 58 7.41 11.65 15.86
N GLN A 59 8.46 11.25 16.59
CA GLN A 59 8.77 11.79 17.90
C GLN A 59 9.14 13.29 17.89
N ILE A 60 9.56 13.82 16.74
CA ILE A 60 9.94 15.23 16.54
C ILE A 60 8.78 16.02 15.91
N THR A 61 8.05 15.44 14.95
CA THR A 61 7.08 16.18 14.14
C THR A 61 5.65 16.14 14.68
N SER A 62 5.27 15.11 15.44
CA SER A 62 3.92 14.96 15.98
C SER A 62 3.67 15.94 17.13
N GLU A 63 2.42 16.37 17.30
CA GLU A 63 2.03 17.28 18.39
C GLU A 63 2.29 16.68 19.77
N SER A 64 2.12 15.37 19.92
CA SER A 64 2.41 14.58 21.13
C SER A 64 3.81 13.96 21.15
N GLY A 65 4.70 14.37 20.24
CA GLY A 65 6.04 13.81 20.11
C GLY A 65 6.94 14.20 21.28
N ARG A 66 7.65 13.22 21.87
CA ARG A 66 8.50 13.43 23.05
C ARG A 66 9.62 14.46 22.85
N HIS A 67 10.09 14.60 21.61
CA HIS A 67 11.24 15.43 21.26
C HIS A 67 10.83 16.65 20.43
N ARG A 68 9.52 16.94 20.31
CA ARG A 68 8.99 18.04 19.49
C ARG A 68 9.65 19.38 19.82
N ASP A 69 9.75 19.69 21.11
CA ASP A 69 10.21 21.00 21.58
C ASP A 69 11.75 21.11 21.61
N GLU A 70 12.47 20.01 21.34
CA GLU A 70 13.94 20.03 21.15
C GLU A 70 14.35 20.54 19.74
N PHE A 71 13.38 20.76 18.85
CA PHE A 71 13.60 21.18 17.47
C PHE A 71 12.73 22.38 17.10
N SER A 72 13.32 23.33 16.36
CA SER A 72 12.61 24.51 15.88
C SER A 72 11.45 24.15 14.94
N GLU A 73 10.46 25.04 14.83
CA GLU A 73 9.37 24.87 13.88
C GLU A 73 9.88 24.74 12.43
N GLU A 74 10.95 25.45 12.08
CA GLU A 74 11.59 25.34 10.76
C GLU A 74 12.08 23.91 10.47
N ILE A 75 12.83 23.31 11.41
CA ILE A 75 13.33 21.94 11.27
C ILE A 75 12.16 20.95 11.20
N ARG A 76 11.14 21.14 12.07
CA ARG A 76 9.94 20.29 12.08
C ARG A 76 9.17 20.40 10.75
N ALA A 77 9.03 21.59 10.19
CA ALA A 77 8.39 21.81 8.90
C ALA A 77 9.19 21.17 7.74
N ASN A 78 10.52 21.25 7.76
CA ASN A 78 11.37 20.57 6.76
C ASN A 78 11.23 19.05 6.83
N LEU A 79 11.29 18.48 8.03
CA LEU A 79 11.10 17.04 8.23
C LEU A 79 9.72 16.56 7.77
N ARG A 80 8.66 17.37 7.98
CA ARG A 80 7.32 17.09 7.46
C ARG A 80 7.26 17.13 5.93
N ARG A 81 8.02 18.01 5.27
CA ARG A 81 8.05 18.13 3.79
C ARG A 81 8.79 16.98 3.11
N THR A 82 9.84 16.43 3.74
CA THR A 82 10.59 15.27 3.20
C THR A 82 9.76 13.98 3.08
N THR A 83 8.49 13.96 3.52
CA THR A 83 7.57 12.84 3.29
C THR A 83 6.97 12.85 1.88
N SER A 84 6.99 13.99 1.18
CA SER A 84 6.15 14.23 0.01
C SER A 84 6.90 14.21 -1.33
N SER A 85 8.21 13.95 -1.34
CA SER A 85 9.06 14.05 -2.54
C SER A 85 9.38 12.72 -3.22
N LYS A 86 8.82 11.58 -2.78
CA LYS A 86 8.77 10.38 -3.62
C LYS A 86 7.41 10.35 -4.28
N GLU A 87 7.40 10.36 -5.62
CA GLU A 87 6.20 10.06 -6.40
C GLU A 87 5.50 8.87 -5.74
N PRO A 88 4.20 8.98 -5.45
CA PRO A 88 3.50 7.89 -4.81
C PRO A 88 3.65 6.65 -5.69
N PRO A 89 4.02 5.48 -5.13
CA PRO A 89 3.97 4.24 -5.89
C PRO A 89 2.57 4.14 -6.49
N GLU A 90 2.45 3.67 -7.73
CA GLU A 90 1.22 3.69 -8.55
C GLU A 90 -0.05 3.27 -7.78
N GLY A 91 0.08 2.37 -6.79
CA GLY A 91 -0.99 1.97 -5.87
C GLY A 91 -1.57 3.06 -4.94
N ASP A 92 -0.83 4.13 -4.66
CA ASP A 92 -1.31 5.26 -3.83
C ASP A 92 -2.17 6.25 -4.62
N THR A 93 -1.99 6.33 -5.94
CA THR A 93 -2.87 7.13 -6.82
C THR A 93 -4.28 6.53 -6.87
N VAL A 94 -4.39 5.22 -7.07
CA VAL A 94 -5.69 4.51 -7.06
C VAL A 94 -6.36 4.66 -5.70
N LYS A 95 -5.61 4.48 -4.61
CA LYS A 95 -6.13 4.67 -3.26
C LYS A 95 -6.63 6.09 -3.04
N ARG A 96 -5.85 7.12 -3.38
CA ARG A 96 -6.22 8.53 -3.20
C ARG A 96 -7.48 8.90 -4.01
N ILE A 97 -7.55 8.48 -5.27
CA ILE A 97 -8.73 8.71 -6.11
C ILE A 97 -9.93 7.95 -5.53
N GLY A 98 -9.74 6.68 -5.15
CA GLY A 98 -10.76 5.84 -4.56
C GLY A 98 -11.30 6.39 -3.24
N ASP A 99 -10.44 6.91 -2.36
CA ASP A 99 -10.83 7.57 -1.11
C ASP A 99 -11.68 8.82 -1.39
N GLY A 100 -11.35 9.59 -2.44
CA GLY A 100 -12.15 10.73 -2.91
C GLY A 100 -13.54 10.32 -3.42
N ILE A 101 -13.62 9.28 -4.26
CA ILE A 101 -14.89 8.72 -4.75
C ILE A 101 -15.73 8.21 -3.57
N LEU A 102 -15.11 7.49 -2.64
CA LEU A 102 -15.78 6.95 -1.46
C LEU A 102 -16.32 8.06 -0.54
N ALA A 103 -15.56 9.14 -0.34
CA ALA A 103 -16.00 10.31 0.41
C ALA A 103 -17.23 10.96 -0.22
N ASN A 104 -17.21 11.15 -1.55
CA ASN A 104 -18.35 11.70 -2.29
C ASN A 104 -19.58 10.77 -2.22
N ALA A 105 -19.39 9.46 -2.41
CA ALA A 105 -20.48 8.49 -2.29
C ALA A 105 -21.10 8.51 -0.89
N ARG A 106 -20.28 8.60 0.17
CA ARG A 106 -20.76 8.74 1.56
C ARG A 106 -21.59 10.00 1.72
N LEU A 107 -21.11 11.14 1.26
CA LEU A 107 -21.84 12.42 1.36
C LEU A 107 -23.22 12.34 0.68
N VAL A 108 -23.27 11.83 -0.55
CA VAL A 108 -24.53 11.67 -1.30
C VAL A 108 -25.49 10.74 -0.57
N ILE A 109 -24.99 9.64 0.02
CA ILE A 109 -25.81 8.71 0.80
C ILE A 109 -26.36 9.38 2.08
N GLU A 110 -25.54 10.14 2.81
CA GLU A 110 -26.00 10.85 4.02
C GLU A 110 -27.12 11.85 3.67
N LEU A 111 -26.93 12.64 2.62
CA LEU A 111 -27.93 13.62 2.15
C LEU A 111 -29.24 12.94 1.74
N ALA A 112 -29.15 11.82 0.99
CA ALA A 112 -30.32 11.07 0.56
C ALA A 112 -31.05 10.39 1.73
N ALA A 113 -30.32 9.98 2.77
CA ALA A 113 -30.90 9.32 3.94
C ALA A 113 -31.63 10.27 4.88
N LYS A 114 -31.39 11.59 4.82
CA LYS A 114 -32.03 12.60 5.68
C LYS A 114 -32.00 12.21 7.16
N GLU A 115 -30.81 11.81 7.65
CA GLU A 115 -30.56 11.34 9.02
C GLU A 115 -31.20 9.98 9.39
N ASP A 116 -31.99 9.35 8.51
CA ASP A 116 -32.57 8.04 8.77
C ASP A 116 -31.51 6.93 8.68
N MET A 117 -31.16 6.36 9.83
CA MET A 117 -30.10 5.35 9.95
C MET A 117 -30.40 4.09 9.12
N ARG A 118 -31.67 3.69 9.02
CA ARG A 118 -32.06 2.46 8.31
C ARG A 118 -31.93 2.64 6.80
N THR A 119 -32.33 3.78 6.27
CA THR A 119 -32.22 4.18 4.88
C THR A 119 -30.76 4.31 4.50
N ARG A 120 -29.95 4.99 5.32
CA ARG A 120 -28.49 5.04 5.16
C ARG A 120 -27.86 3.65 5.05
N PHE A 121 -28.20 2.74 5.95
CA PHE A 121 -27.71 1.36 5.91
C PHE A 121 -28.11 0.64 4.62
N LYS A 122 -29.38 0.74 4.22
CA LYS A 122 -29.89 0.11 2.98
C LYS A 122 -29.21 0.68 1.73
N LEU A 123 -29.04 2.00 1.64
CA LEU A 123 -28.39 2.67 0.52
C LEU A 123 -26.94 2.22 0.37
N ARG A 124 -26.17 2.19 1.46
CA ARG A 124 -24.77 1.70 1.43
C ARG A 124 -24.68 0.27 0.88
N ARG A 125 -25.55 -0.63 1.35
CA ARG A 125 -25.58 -2.03 0.87
C ARG A 125 -26.01 -2.13 -0.59
N TRP A 126 -26.97 -1.32 -1.00
CA TRP A 126 -27.46 -1.32 -2.37
C TRP A 126 -26.36 -0.86 -3.34
N VAL A 127 -25.68 0.26 -3.04
CA VAL A 127 -24.57 0.78 -3.86
C VAL A 127 -23.44 -0.24 -3.96
N TYR A 128 -23.00 -0.80 -2.81
CA TYR A 128 -21.97 -1.84 -2.79
C TYR A 128 -22.33 -3.04 -3.68
N SER A 129 -23.58 -3.53 -3.58
CA SER A 129 -24.05 -4.66 -4.38
C SER A 129 -24.05 -4.35 -5.88
N ARG A 130 -24.34 -3.11 -6.29
CA ARG A 130 -24.32 -2.72 -7.71
C ARG A 130 -22.91 -2.64 -8.27
N LEU A 131 -21.96 -2.08 -7.53
CA LEU A 131 -20.55 -2.07 -7.94
C LEU A 131 -20.00 -3.49 -8.10
N MET A 132 -20.29 -4.40 -7.15
CA MET A 132 -19.92 -5.81 -7.29
C MET A 132 -20.55 -6.49 -8.51
N GLN A 133 -21.78 -6.11 -8.88
CA GLN A 133 -22.45 -6.67 -10.05
C GLN A 133 -21.85 -6.18 -11.37
N GLU A 134 -21.28 -4.97 -11.42
CA GLU A 134 -20.59 -4.46 -12.61
C GLU A 134 -19.36 -5.31 -12.91
N GLU A 135 -18.53 -5.60 -11.90
CA GLU A 135 -17.38 -6.51 -12.05
C GLU A 135 -17.82 -7.91 -12.55
N ILE A 136 -18.94 -8.44 -12.05
CA ILE A 136 -19.47 -9.73 -12.50
C ILE A 136 -19.96 -9.67 -13.96
N ARG A 137 -20.51 -8.53 -14.40
CA ARG A 137 -21.06 -8.38 -15.76
C ARG A 137 -19.95 -8.42 -16.82
N GLU A 138 -18.76 -7.93 -16.51
CA GLU A 138 -17.59 -7.98 -17.41
C GLU A 138 -17.18 -9.43 -17.75
N LYS A 139 -17.34 -10.36 -16.80
CA LYS A 139 -16.90 -11.76 -16.94
C LYS A 139 -17.69 -12.52 -18.01
N ARG A 140 -18.97 -12.20 -18.19
CA ARG A 140 -19.89 -12.93 -19.09
C ARG A 140 -19.51 -12.85 -20.58
N PRO A 141 -19.32 -11.65 -21.18
CA PRO A 141 -18.92 -11.55 -22.58
C PRO A 141 -17.55 -12.18 -22.84
N ILE A 142 -16.61 -12.03 -21.92
CA ILE A 142 -15.25 -12.59 -22.06
C ILE A 142 -15.29 -14.12 -22.03
N LYS A 143 -16.05 -14.70 -21.07
CA LYS A 143 -16.24 -16.15 -21.00
C LYS A 143 -16.85 -16.70 -22.30
N LYS A 144 -17.84 -15.99 -22.84
CA LYS A 144 -18.45 -16.36 -24.12
C LYS A 144 -17.46 -16.24 -25.28
N ALA A 145 -16.69 -15.17 -25.36
CA ALA A 145 -15.69 -14.97 -26.41
C ALA A 145 -14.62 -16.08 -26.41
N LEU A 146 -14.10 -16.46 -25.23
CA LEU A 146 -13.15 -17.57 -25.09
C LEU A 146 -13.77 -18.92 -25.50
N TRP A 147 -15.03 -19.14 -25.15
CA TRP A 147 -15.74 -20.35 -25.53
C TRP A 147 -15.96 -20.43 -27.04
N ASP A 148 -16.45 -19.34 -27.64
CA ASP A 148 -16.73 -19.22 -29.06
C ASP A 148 -15.44 -19.26 -29.91
N SER A 149 -14.27 -18.97 -29.33
CA SER A 149 -12.97 -19.17 -29.97
C SER A 149 -12.48 -20.62 -29.96
N GLY A 150 -13.29 -21.57 -29.48
CA GLY A 150 -12.99 -23.01 -29.49
C GLY A 150 -12.36 -23.54 -28.20
N ILE A 151 -12.21 -22.74 -27.14
CA ILE A 151 -11.68 -23.21 -25.86
C ILE A 151 -12.80 -23.93 -25.11
N GLN A 152 -12.94 -25.23 -25.38
CA GLN A 152 -13.96 -26.10 -24.78
C GLN A 152 -13.39 -27.10 -23.78
N ALA A 153 -12.07 -27.10 -23.55
CA ALA A 153 -11.42 -27.90 -22.52
C ALA A 153 -10.89 -27.00 -21.38
N CYS A 154 -10.87 -27.54 -20.16
CA CYS A 154 -10.26 -26.89 -19.02
C CYS A 154 -8.77 -26.66 -19.31
N GLN A 155 -8.33 -25.40 -19.30
CA GLN A 155 -6.95 -25.05 -19.64
C GLN A 155 -5.91 -25.44 -18.56
N ARG A 156 -6.35 -26.06 -17.46
CA ARG A 156 -5.48 -26.61 -16.40
C ARG A 156 -5.39 -28.13 -16.41
N CYS A 157 -6.53 -28.84 -16.47
CA CYS A 157 -6.55 -30.30 -16.41
C CYS A 157 -6.83 -30.98 -17.76
N GLY A 158 -7.18 -30.23 -18.80
CA GLY A 158 -7.51 -30.76 -20.12
C GLY A 158 -8.89 -31.39 -20.25
N GLU A 159 -9.67 -31.46 -19.17
CA GLU A 159 -11.01 -32.05 -19.19
C GLU A 159 -11.94 -31.27 -20.12
N GLU A 160 -12.50 -31.96 -21.12
CA GLU A 160 -13.43 -31.39 -22.08
C GLU A 160 -14.77 -31.04 -21.42
N SER A 161 -15.38 -29.96 -21.91
CA SER A 161 -16.72 -29.54 -21.55
C SER A 161 -17.54 -29.44 -22.83
N HIS A 162 -18.71 -30.07 -22.85
CA HIS A 162 -19.63 -29.97 -23.99
C HIS A 162 -20.62 -28.80 -23.87
N THR A 163 -20.55 -28.07 -22.76
CA THR A 163 -21.38 -26.90 -22.49
C THR A 163 -20.61 -25.84 -21.73
N ILE A 164 -20.90 -24.57 -22.03
CA ILE A 164 -20.36 -23.43 -21.29
C ILE A 164 -20.86 -23.37 -19.83
N LYS A 165 -21.94 -24.08 -19.50
CA LYS A 165 -22.47 -24.17 -18.13
C LYS A 165 -21.51 -25.01 -17.27
N GLY A 166 -21.14 -24.50 -16.09
CA GLY A 166 -20.21 -25.19 -15.17
C GLY A 166 -18.72 -24.92 -15.44
N VAL A 167 -18.39 -24.26 -16.54
CA VAL A 167 -17.06 -23.70 -16.79
C VAL A 167 -16.91 -22.40 -16.01
N GLU A 168 -15.76 -22.16 -15.40
CA GLU A 168 -15.43 -20.94 -14.66
C GLU A 168 -14.39 -20.13 -15.43
N ILE A 169 -14.48 -18.80 -15.33
CA ILE A 169 -13.49 -17.89 -15.91
C ILE A 169 -12.52 -17.44 -14.82
N HIS A 170 -11.23 -17.61 -15.06
CA HIS A 170 -10.16 -17.27 -14.13
C HIS A 170 -9.21 -16.25 -14.76
N ARG A 171 -8.78 -15.26 -13.99
CA ARG A 171 -7.70 -14.34 -14.40
C ARG A 171 -6.35 -15.01 -14.24
N LYS A 172 -5.47 -14.92 -15.23
CA LYS A 172 -4.10 -15.45 -15.18
C LYS A 172 -3.25 -14.61 -14.23
N ASP A 173 -3.39 -13.29 -14.33
CA ASP A 173 -2.85 -12.31 -13.38
C ASP A 173 -4.01 -11.61 -12.65
N ALA A 174 -3.99 -11.66 -11.32
CA ALA A 174 -5.00 -11.05 -10.47
C ALA A 174 -4.88 -9.52 -10.35
N ALA A 175 -3.71 -8.96 -10.68
CA ALA A 175 -3.48 -7.51 -10.72
C ALA A 175 -4.10 -6.87 -11.97
N GLU A 176 -4.27 -7.64 -13.04
CA GLU A 176 -4.78 -7.19 -14.34
C GLU A 176 -6.32 -7.36 -14.46
N PRO A 177 -7.00 -6.56 -15.30
CA PRO A 177 -8.44 -6.66 -15.49
C PRO A 177 -8.86 -7.96 -16.19
N TYR A 178 -10.17 -8.23 -16.21
CA TYR A 178 -10.71 -9.30 -17.03
C TYR A 178 -10.57 -8.93 -18.52
N SER A 179 -9.89 -9.77 -19.30
CA SER A 179 -9.77 -9.64 -20.75
C SER A 179 -9.64 -11.03 -21.40
N VAL A 180 -9.78 -11.13 -22.72
CA VAL A 180 -9.60 -12.43 -23.43
C VAL A 180 -8.16 -12.93 -23.24
N GLU A 181 -7.19 -12.02 -23.19
CA GLU A 181 -5.76 -12.29 -23.05
C GLU A 181 -5.41 -12.72 -21.62
N ASN A 182 -5.96 -12.01 -20.62
CA ASN A 182 -5.70 -12.27 -19.20
C ASN A 182 -6.66 -13.30 -18.59
N CYS A 183 -7.57 -13.91 -19.35
CA CYS A 183 -8.49 -14.92 -18.83
C CYS A 183 -8.25 -16.31 -19.42
N GLN A 184 -8.70 -17.31 -18.66
CA GLN A 184 -8.71 -18.71 -19.06
C GLN A 184 -9.98 -19.40 -18.55
N LEU A 185 -10.39 -20.46 -19.24
CA LEU A 185 -11.54 -21.28 -18.89
C LEU A 185 -11.10 -22.53 -18.11
N LEU A 186 -11.68 -22.71 -16.92
CA LEU A 186 -11.37 -23.80 -16.01
C LEU A 186 -12.63 -24.60 -15.65
N CYS A 187 -12.48 -25.88 -15.34
CA CYS A 187 -13.54 -26.61 -14.64
C CYS A 187 -13.67 -26.10 -13.20
N ARG A 188 -14.86 -26.28 -12.61
CA ARG A 188 -15.16 -25.80 -11.24
C ARG A 188 -14.13 -26.25 -10.21
N LYS A 189 -13.68 -27.51 -10.27
CA LYS A 189 -12.66 -28.06 -9.36
C LYS A 189 -11.34 -27.29 -9.49
N CYS A 190 -10.84 -27.14 -10.71
CA CYS A 190 -9.58 -26.42 -10.98
C CYS A 190 -9.64 -24.94 -10.59
N HIS A 191 -10.82 -24.32 -10.67
CA HIS A 191 -11.05 -22.94 -10.25
C HIS A 191 -11.06 -22.79 -8.71
N GLN A 192 -11.62 -23.76 -7.99
CA GLN A 192 -11.64 -23.76 -6.52
C GLN A 192 -10.27 -24.09 -5.91
N ASP A 193 -9.49 -24.97 -6.54
CA ASP A 193 -8.12 -25.35 -6.13
C ASP A 193 -7.08 -24.22 -6.27
N ARG A 194 -7.49 -22.98 -6.61
CA ARG A 194 -6.66 -21.77 -6.67
C ARG A 194 -7.16 -20.65 -5.75
N MET A 195 -8.07 -20.96 -4.82
CA MET A 195 -8.32 -20.14 -3.63
C MET A 195 -7.44 -20.61 -2.47
#